data_AF-A0A1S8ARF9-F1
#
_entry.id   AF-A0A1S8ARF9-F1
#
_cell.length_a   1.000
_cell.length_b   1.000
_cell.length_c   1.000
_cell.angle_alpha   90.00
_cell.angle_beta   90.00
_cell.angle_gamma   90.00
#
_symmetry.space_group_name_H-M   'P 1'
#
loop_
_entity.id
_entity.type
_entity.pdbx_description
1 polymer ?
#
loop_
_entity_poly.entity_id
_entity_poly.type
_entity_poly.pdbx_seq_one_letter_code
_entity_poly.pdbx_strand_id
1 'polypeptide(L)'
;MSAAGTEAVDDALFEAIQRRTEPTPDGIQNVNGNVWTGQSRLKQEASKGNVPCSRDEISEAVDRLLEADRVVSWHGLLAPATDEHLAAIIENEVEADVTRSLLVGKANKLRGVEP
;
A
#
# COMPACT_ATOMS: atom_id res chain seq x y z
N MET A 1 0.45 -24.40 -1.44
CA MET A 1 -0.65 -23.67 -2.13
C MET A 1 -0.53 -23.88 -3.62
N SER A 2 -1.65 -23.99 -4.33
CA SER A 2 -1.67 -23.89 -5.81
C SER A 2 -1.51 -22.43 -6.23
N ALA A 3 -1.00 -22.17 -7.44
CA ALA A 3 -0.84 -20.81 -7.97
C ALA A 3 -2.16 -20.00 -7.94
N ALA A 4 -3.29 -20.66 -8.23
CA ALA A 4 -4.62 -20.03 -8.16
C ALA A 4 -5.04 -19.63 -6.73
N GLY A 5 -4.56 -20.35 -5.70
CA GLY A 5 -4.81 -19.98 -4.30
C GLY A 5 -4.00 -18.75 -3.88
N THR A 6 -2.78 -18.63 -4.38
CA THR A 6 -1.90 -17.47 -4.13
C THR A 6 -2.46 -16.19 -4.75
N GLU A 7 -2.89 -16.25 -6.02
CA GLU A 7 -3.45 -15.10 -6.73
C GLU A 7 -4.72 -14.57 -6.06
N ALA A 8 -5.60 -15.47 -5.60
CA ALA A 8 -6.81 -15.09 -4.87
C ALA A 8 -6.50 -14.36 -3.54
N VAL A 9 -5.45 -14.77 -2.82
CA VAL A 9 -5.00 -14.10 -1.59
C VAL A 9 -4.44 -12.71 -1.91
N ASP A 10 -3.63 -12.60 -2.96
CA ASP A 10 -3.00 -11.33 -3.37
C ASP A 10 -4.06 -10.32 -3.78
N ASP A 11 -5.07 -10.75 -4.55
CA ASP A 11 -6.19 -9.89 -4.96
C ASP A 11 -7.07 -9.47 -3.79
N ALA A 12 -7.40 -10.40 -2.89
CA ALA A 12 -8.18 -10.06 -1.70
C ALA A 12 -7.44 -9.11 -0.76
N LEU A 13 -6.11 -9.25 -0.64
CA LEU A 13 -5.28 -8.33 0.12
C LEU A 13 -5.20 -6.96 -0.55
N PHE A 14 -5.02 -6.92 -1.87
CA PHE A 14 -5.00 -5.68 -2.62
C PHE A 14 -6.32 -4.92 -2.50
N GLU A 15 -7.45 -5.61 -2.63
CA GLU A 15 -8.78 -5.02 -2.41
C GLU A 15 -8.93 -4.49 -0.97
N ALA A 16 -8.42 -5.22 0.02
CA ALA A 16 -8.44 -4.77 1.40
C ALA A 16 -7.60 -3.51 1.63
N ILE A 17 -6.49 -3.34 0.90
CA ILE A 17 -5.68 -2.11 0.90
C ILE A 17 -6.47 -0.97 0.25
N GLN A 18 -7.03 -1.19 -0.94
CA GLN A 18 -7.82 -0.19 -1.67
C GLN A 18 -9.01 0.32 -0.85
N ARG A 19 -9.79 -0.55 -0.22
CA ARG A 19 -10.94 -0.14 0.60
C ARG A 19 -10.58 0.69 1.83
N ARG A 20 -9.30 0.76 2.18
CA ARG A 20 -8.78 1.46 3.38
C ARG A 20 -7.88 2.62 3.04
N THR A 21 -7.68 2.88 1.75
CA THR A 21 -6.86 3.97 1.27
C THR A 21 -7.67 4.84 0.31
N GLU A 22 -7.41 6.13 0.34
CA GLU A 22 -7.99 7.09 -0.58
C GLU A 22 -6.86 7.90 -1.20
N PRO A 23 -6.91 8.20 -2.51
CA PRO A 23 -5.90 9.01 -3.19
C PRO A 23 -6.12 10.50 -2.90
N THR A 24 -6.24 10.87 -1.63
CA THR A 24 -6.49 12.25 -1.20
C THR A 24 -5.31 12.74 -0.35
N PRO A 25 -4.53 13.71 -0.83
CA PRO A 25 -3.54 14.40 -0.01
C PRO A 25 -4.23 15.05 1.20
N ASP A 26 -3.78 14.70 2.41
CA ASP A 26 -4.37 15.17 3.67
C ASP A 26 -3.31 15.68 4.66
N GLY A 27 -2.04 15.72 4.25
CA GLY A 27 -0.89 16.03 5.10
C GLY A 27 -0.56 14.97 6.17
N ILE A 28 -1.37 13.92 6.33
CA ILE A 28 -1.20 12.90 7.38
C ILE A 28 -0.57 11.63 6.80
N GLN A 29 0.73 11.50 7.00
CA GLN A 29 1.54 10.43 6.40
C GLN A 29 1.78 9.23 7.33
N ASN A 30 0.71 8.74 7.95
CA ASN A 30 0.75 7.58 8.84
C ASN A 30 -0.61 6.85 8.85
N VAL A 31 -0.77 5.89 9.76
CA VAL A 31 -1.99 5.07 9.90
C VAL A 31 -3.26 5.84 10.27
N ASN A 32 -3.16 7.12 10.64
CA ASN A 32 -4.29 7.98 10.96
C ASN A 32 -4.80 8.78 9.75
N GLY A 33 -4.02 8.86 8.68
CA GLY A 33 -4.45 9.45 7.41
C GLY A 33 -5.20 8.44 6.55
N ASN A 34 -5.70 8.90 5.40
CA ASN A 34 -6.41 8.03 4.46
C ASN A 34 -5.52 7.55 3.32
N VAL A 35 -4.33 8.13 3.10
CA VAL A 35 -3.45 7.72 1.99
C VAL A 35 -2.80 6.35 2.23
N TRP A 36 -2.66 5.96 3.49
CA TRP A 36 -1.89 4.78 3.90
C TRP A 36 -2.69 3.85 4.80
N THR A 37 -2.51 2.54 4.62
CA THR A 37 -2.90 1.53 5.61
C THR A 37 -1.68 0.81 6.17
N GLY A 38 -1.80 0.22 7.36
CA GLY A 38 -0.70 -0.49 8.02
C GLY A 38 -0.79 -2.00 7.87
N GLN A 39 0.35 -2.68 7.66
CA GLN A 39 0.39 -4.15 7.60
C GLN A 39 -0.14 -4.80 8.89
N SER A 40 0.14 -4.22 10.06
CA SER A 40 -0.39 -4.69 11.35
C SER A 40 -1.92 -4.65 11.41
N ARG A 41 -2.54 -3.64 10.80
CA ARG A 41 -4.00 -3.52 10.71
C ARG A 41 -4.57 -4.61 9.80
N LEU A 42 -3.95 -4.85 8.64
CA LEU A 42 -4.35 -5.94 7.75
C LEU A 42 -4.27 -7.31 8.45
N LYS A 43 -3.19 -7.55 9.21
CA LYS A 43 -3.05 -8.77 10.05
C LYS A 43 -4.14 -8.90 11.12
N GLN A 44 -4.60 -7.79 11.70
CA GLN A 44 -5.72 -7.80 12.63
C GLN A 44 -7.03 -8.15 11.91
N GLU A 45 -7.25 -7.63 10.70
CA GLU A 45 -8.46 -7.87 9.92
C GLU A 45 -8.56 -9.32 9.41
N ALA A 46 -7.43 -9.90 8.98
CA ALA A 46 -7.33 -11.34 8.71
C ALA A 46 -7.74 -12.18 9.93
N SER A 47 -7.28 -11.81 11.14
CA SER A 47 -7.67 -12.55 12.35
C SER A 47 -9.16 -12.45 12.70
N LYS A 48 -9.87 -11.46 12.15
CA LYS A 48 -11.33 -11.32 12.26
C LYS A 48 -12.10 -11.99 11.12
N GLY A 49 -11.41 -12.56 10.13
CA GLY A 49 -12.01 -13.13 8.92
C GLY A 49 -12.45 -12.09 7.89
N ASN A 50 -12.03 -10.83 8.02
CA ASN A 50 -12.38 -9.75 7.08
C ASN A 50 -11.52 -9.76 5.81
N VAL A 51 -10.41 -10.50 5.83
CA VAL A 51 -9.55 -10.78 4.68
C VAL A 51 -9.40 -12.30 4.64
N PRO A 52 -9.67 -12.97 3.50
CA PRO A 52 -9.69 -14.42 3.38
C PRO A 52 -8.28 -15.02 3.30
N CYS A 53 -7.41 -14.65 4.25
CA CYS A 53 -6.05 -15.19 4.40
C CYS A 53 -5.61 -15.14 5.87
N SER A 54 -4.58 -15.90 6.20
CA SER A 54 -3.94 -15.91 7.51
C SER A 54 -2.98 -14.73 7.70
N ARG A 55 -2.55 -14.52 8.95
CA ARG A 55 -1.59 -13.47 9.30
C ARG A 55 -0.22 -13.68 8.64
N ASP A 56 0.17 -14.94 8.46
CA ASP A 56 1.45 -15.31 7.87
C ASP A 56 1.38 -15.10 6.34
N GLU A 57 0.29 -15.54 5.72
CA GLU A 57 0.02 -15.31 4.30
C GLU A 57 -0.01 -13.83 3.92
N ILE A 58 -0.41 -12.92 4.83
CA ILE A 58 -0.33 -11.47 4.57
C ILE A 58 1.09 -11.01 4.32
N SER A 59 2.08 -11.51 5.06
CA SER A 59 3.46 -11.02 4.87
C SER A 59 3.98 -11.43 3.50
N GLU A 60 3.76 -12.70 3.13
CA GLU A 60 4.14 -13.22 1.82
C GLU A 60 3.38 -12.54 0.67
N ALA A 61 2.08 -12.26 0.86
CA ALA A 61 1.25 -11.58 -0.13
C ALA A 61 1.66 -10.11 -0.30
N VAL A 62 2.04 -9.41 0.79
CA VAL A 62 2.60 -8.05 0.69
C VAL A 62 3.88 -8.07 -0.13
N ASP A 63 4.78 -9.02 0.11
CA ASP A 63 6.04 -9.11 -0.63
C ASP A 63 5.79 -9.34 -2.12
N ARG A 64 4.87 -10.25 -2.48
CA ARG A 64 4.47 -10.47 -3.89
C ARG A 64 3.82 -9.25 -4.52
N LEU A 65 2.96 -8.53 -3.81
CA LEU A 65 2.34 -7.30 -4.32
C LEU A 65 3.38 -6.19 -4.53
N LEU A 66 4.44 -6.14 -3.72
CA LEU A 66 5.56 -5.22 -3.88
C LEU A 66 6.43 -5.60 -5.09
N GLU A 67 6.74 -6.89 -5.25
CA GLU A 67 7.51 -7.40 -6.41
C GLU A 67 6.76 -7.19 -7.73
N ALA A 68 5.43 -7.23 -7.70
CA ALA A 68 4.57 -6.97 -8.84
C ALA A 68 4.27 -5.47 -9.07
N ASP A 69 4.90 -4.57 -8.30
CA ASP A 69 4.66 -3.11 -8.33
C ASP A 69 3.16 -2.73 -8.21
N ARG A 70 2.34 -3.57 -7.56
CA ARG A 70 0.91 -3.31 -7.33
C ARG A 70 0.67 -2.38 -6.14
N VAL A 71 1.60 -2.35 -5.19
CA VAL A 71 1.53 -1.51 -4.00
C VAL A 71 2.86 -0.79 -3.77
N VAL A 72 2.79 0.36 -3.12
CA VAL A 72 3.95 1.07 -2.59
C VAL A 72 3.98 0.91 -1.08
N SER A 73 5.19 0.79 -0.52
CA SER A 73 5.41 0.70 0.93
C SER A 73 6.32 1.78 1.48
N TRP A 74 6.04 2.22 2.71
CA TRP A 74 6.88 3.13 3.48
C TRP A 74 6.77 2.81 4.98
N HIS A 75 7.86 2.39 5.63
CA HIS A 75 7.89 2.03 7.07
C HIS A 75 6.75 1.11 7.54
N GLY A 76 6.39 0.08 6.74
CA GLY A 76 5.30 -0.85 7.08
C GLY A 76 3.88 -0.33 6.78
N LEU A 77 3.79 0.86 6.21
CA LEU A 77 2.59 1.39 5.55
C LEU A 77 2.53 0.89 4.12
N LEU A 78 1.31 0.77 3.60
CA LEU A 78 0.99 0.27 2.27
C LEU A 78 -0.07 1.18 1.64
N ALA A 79 0.09 1.45 0.36
CA ALA A 79 -0.91 2.10 -0.48
C ALA A 79 -0.90 1.45 -1.88
N PRO A 80 -2.02 1.50 -2.63
CA PRO A 80 -2.03 1.07 -4.03
C PRO A 80 -1.01 1.84 -4.86
N ALA A 81 -0.30 1.17 -5.76
CA ALA A 81 0.61 1.81 -6.70
C ALA A 81 -0.11 2.25 -7.99
N THR A 82 -1.31 2.80 -7.85
CA THR A 82 -2.06 3.43 -8.96
C THR A 82 -1.58 4.87 -9.14
N ASP A 83 -1.64 5.42 -10.35
CA ASP A 83 -1.24 6.80 -10.63
C ASP A 83 -1.86 7.83 -9.67
N GLU A 84 -3.16 7.69 -9.36
CA GLU A 84 -3.88 8.58 -8.44
C GLU A 84 -3.30 8.54 -7.02
N HIS A 85 -3.11 7.35 -6.44
CA HIS A 85 -2.52 7.19 -5.11
C HIS A 85 -1.06 7.65 -5.06
N LEU A 86 -0.28 7.34 -6.10
CA LEU A 86 1.13 7.76 -6.15
C LEU A 86 1.24 9.29 -6.30
N ALA A 87 0.37 9.93 -7.10
CA ALA A 87 0.28 11.38 -7.19
C ALA A 87 -0.11 12.00 -5.84
N ALA A 88 -1.12 11.44 -5.16
CA ALA A 88 -1.55 11.91 -3.86
C ALA A 88 -0.46 11.81 -2.79
N ILE A 89 0.34 10.74 -2.81
CA ILE A 89 1.52 10.59 -1.94
C ILE A 89 2.53 11.70 -2.23
N ILE A 90 2.85 11.95 -3.50
CA ILE A 90 3.82 12.98 -3.90
C ILE A 90 3.34 14.37 -3.48
N GLU A 91 2.08 14.71 -3.74
CA GLU A 91 1.49 16.00 -3.36
C GLU A 91 1.53 16.20 -1.84
N ASN A 92 1.19 15.17 -1.07
CA ASN A 92 1.28 15.20 0.38
C ASN A 92 2.74 15.38 0.87
N GLU A 93 3.74 14.77 0.22
CA GLU A 93 5.16 15.02 0.54
C GLU A 93 5.63 16.45 0.23
N VAL A 94 5.05 17.08 -0.80
CA VAL A 94 5.36 18.47 -1.17
C VAL A 94 4.75 19.45 -0.15
N GLU A 95 3.60 19.11 0.42
CA GLU A 95 2.94 19.90 1.47
C GLU A 95 3.52 19.67 2.87
N ALA A 96 4.26 18.59 3.09
CA ALA A 96 4.84 18.26 4.38
C ALA A 96 6.01 19.19 4.75
N ASP A 97 6.15 19.51 6.04
CA ASP A 97 7.26 20.32 6.58
C ASP A 97 8.65 19.74 6.23
N VAL A 98 8.74 18.42 6.13
CA VAL A 98 9.95 17.71 5.71
C VAL A 98 9.59 16.74 4.60
N THR A 99 9.88 17.13 3.37
CA THR A 99 9.74 16.28 2.19
C THR A 99 10.68 15.08 2.27
N ARG A 100 10.13 13.88 2.11
CA ARG A 100 10.93 12.65 2.01
C ARG A 100 11.25 12.33 0.56
N SER A 101 12.36 12.87 0.06
CA SER A 101 12.78 12.74 -1.35
C SER A 101 12.88 11.28 -1.84
N LEU A 102 13.22 10.33 -0.97
CA LEU A 102 13.26 8.90 -1.32
C LEU A 102 11.87 8.32 -1.62
N LEU A 103 10.85 8.73 -0.87
CA LEU A 103 9.47 8.29 -1.09
C LEU A 103 8.92 8.89 -2.38
N VAL A 104 9.19 10.17 -2.63
CA VAL A 104 8.85 10.85 -3.90
C VAL A 104 9.52 10.13 -5.08
N GLY A 105 10.82 9.84 -4.98
CA GLY A 105 11.55 9.11 -6.02
C GLY A 105 10.99 7.70 -6.28
N LYS A 106 10.62 6.97 -5.21
CA LYS A 106 9.97 5.66 -5.32
C LYS A 106 8.61 5.77 -6.02
N ALA A 107 7.80 6.76 -5.65
CA ALA A 107 6.48 6.98 -6.25
C ALA A 107 6.59 7.37 -7.73
N ASN A 108 7.50 8.27 -8.10
CA ASN A 108 7.74 8.64 -9.50
C ASN A 108 8.20 7.45 -10.35
N LYS A 109 9.13 6.64 -9.83
CA LYS A 109 9.57 5.41 -10.50
C LYS A 109 8.40 4.47 -10.78
N LEU A 110 7.53 4.24 -9.79
CA LEU A 110 6.35 3.38 -9.93
C LEU A 110 5.33 3.93 -10.93
N ARG A 111 5.23 5.27 -11.07
CA ARG A 111 4.43 5.92 -12.11
C ARG A 111 5.05 5.87 -13.52
N GLY A 112 6.25 5.31 -13.67
CA GLY A 112 7.00 5.36 -14.93
C GLY A 112 7.48 6.77 -15.31
N VAL A 113 7.49 7.69 -14.35
CA VAL A 113 8.05 9.04 -14.52
C VAL A 113 9.49 8.96 -14.04
N GLU A 114 10.44 8.79 -14.98
CA GLU A 114 11.86 8.94 -14.64
C GLU A 114 12.13 10.39 -14.17
N PRO A 115 13.00 10.58 -13.16
CA PRO A 115 13.30 11.90 -12.60
C PRO A 115 13.96 12.86 -13.59
#